data_AF-A0A543ZM84-F1
#
_entry.id   AF-A0A543ZM84-F1
#
_cell.length_a   1.000
_cell.length_b   1.000
_cell.length_c   1.000
_cell.angle_alpha   90.00
_cell.angle_beta   90.00
_cell.angle_gamma   90.00
#
_symmetry.space_group_name_H-M   'P 1'
#
loop_
_entity.id
_entity.type
_entity.pdbx_description
1 polymer ?
#
loop_
_entity_poly.entity_id
_entity_poly.type
_entity_poly.pdbx_seq_one_letter_code
_entity_poly.pdbx_strand_id
1 'polypeptide(L)'
;MLSLAVPLLFMSLLGFKLKLPYGLLIGLIILTLLLGWLGNVSLLPVLVVLFFMSPLLLATKRAPWQSILFGVGCLLPQLVQFVMLNQR
;
A
#
# COMPACT_ATOMS: atom_id res chain seq x y z
N MET A 1 -1.24 -16.23 -7.83
CA MET A 1 -1.70 -16.04 -6.43
C MET A 1 -0.55 -15.70 -5.46
N LEU A 2 0.61 -16.36 -5.52
CA LEU A 2 1.76 -16.08 -4.63
C LEU A 2 2.27 -14.61 -4.72
N SER A 3 2.18 -13.99 -5.90
CA SER A 3 2.57 -12.59 -6.13
C SER A 3 1.73 -11.55 -5.35
N LEU A 4 0.47 -11.88 -4.99
CA LEU A 4 -0.41 -10.99 -4.21
C LEU A 4 -0.17 -11.11 -2.70
N ALA A 5 0.21 -12.31 -2.24
CA ALA A 5 0.40 -12.58 -0.82
C ALA A 5 1.57 -11.78 -0.22
N VAL A 6 2.67 -11.65 -0.95
CA VAL A 6 3.87 -10.94 -0.46
C VAL A 6 3.62 -9.45 -0.18
N PRO A 7 3.03 -8.67 -1.11
CA PRO A 7 2.61 -7.28 -0.84
C PRO A 7 1.62 -7.14 0.30
N LEU A 8 0.63 -8.03 0.38
CA LEU A 8 -0.38 -7.99 1.44
C LEU A 8 0.21 -8.28 2.81
N LEU A 9 1.10 -9.28 2.91
CA LEU A 9 1.83 -9.58 4.13
C LEU A 9 2.74 -8.42 4.53
N PHE A 10 3.45 -7.82 3.57
CA PHE A 10 4.32 -6.67 3.85
C PHE A 10 3.52 -5.47 4.35
N MET A 11 2.42 -5.13 3.68
CA MET A 11 1.50 -4.07 4.12
C MET A 11 0.97 -4.32 5.53
N SER A 12 0.58 -5.56 5.83
CA SER A 12 0.04 -5.95 7.13
C SER A 12 1.09 -5.87 8.24
N LEU A 13 2.29 -6.39 7.99
CA LEU A 13 3.42 -6.34 8.93
C LEU A 13 3.86 -4.90 9.19
N LEU A 14 3.99 -4.09 8.15
CA LEU A 14 4.40 -2.69 8.27
C LEU A 14 3.33 -1.89 9.01
N GLY A 15 2.06 -2.06 8.66
CA GLY A 15 0.96 -1.38 9.33
C GLY A 15 0.80 -1.79 10.79
N PHE A 16 1.05 -3.06 11.13
CA PHE A 16 1.13 -3.52 12.52
C PHE A 16 2.28 -2.86 13.28
N LYS A 17 3.48 -2.82 12.70
CA LYS A 17 4.66 -2.19 13.31
C LYS A 17 4.47 -0.68 13.52
N LEU A 18 3.75 -0.03 12.61
CA LEU A 18 3.42 1.40 12.67
C LEU A 18 2.21 1.70 13.58
N LYS A 19 1.56 0.68 14.17
CA LYS A 19 0.35 0.81 14.99
C LYS A 19 -0.75 1.62 14.28
N LEU A 20 -0.93 1.36 12.98
CA LEU A 20 -1.96 2.05 12.20
C LEU A 20 -3.37 1.69 12.70
N PRO A 21 -4.33 2.61 12.56
CA PRO A 21 -5.73 2.29 12.87
C PRO A 21 -6.21 1.15 11.98
N TYR A 22 -6.74 0.09 12.61
CA TYR A 22 -7.17 -1.13 11.92
C TYR A 22 -8.14 -0.87 10.77
N GLY A 23 -9.05 0.11 10.91
CA GLY A 23 -9.98 0.50 9.85
C GLY A 23 -9.28 0.97 8.57
N LEU A 24 -8.18 1.71 8.71
CA LEU A 24 -7.40 2.21 7.56
C LEU A 24 -6.62 1.06 6.91
N LEU A 25 -6.04 0.18 7.73
CA LEU A 25 -5.27 -0.98 7.26
C LEU A 25 -6.17 -1.97 6.50
N ILE A 26 -7.33 -2.30 7.06
CA ILE A 26 -8.34 -3.15 6.43
C ILE A 26 -8.88 -2.49 5.15
N GLY A 27 -9.19 -1.19 5.20
CA GLY A 27 -9.65 -0.44 4.02
C GLY A 27 -8.64 -0.48 2.87
N LEU A 28 -7.36 -0.27 3.17
CA LEU A 28 -6.29 -0.37 2.16
C LEU A 28 -6.15 -1.79 1.62
N ILE A 29 -6.24 -2.82 2.44
CA ILE A 29 -6.16 -4.22 1.99
C ILE A 29 -7.31 -4.54 1.04
N ILE A 30 -8.55 -4.19 1.42
CA ILE A 30 -9.75 -4.43 0.59
C ILE A 30 -9.63 -3.67 -0.74
N LEU A 31 -9.23 -2.41 -0.69
CA LEU A 31 -9.06 -1.59 -1.89
C LEU A 31 -7.97 -2.17 -2.80
N THR A 32 -6.86 -2.62 -2.22
CA THR A 32 -5.75 -3.26 -2.94
C THR A 32 -6.18 -4.55 -3.63
N LEU A 33 -6.99 -5.38 -2.95
CA LEU A 33 -7.59 -6.58 -3.54
C LEU A 33 -8.57 -6.22 -4.67
N LEU A 34 -9.39 -5.18 -4.47
CA LEU A 34 -10.34 -4.72 -5.48
C LEU A 34 -9.61 -4.24 -6.75
N LEU A 35 -8.57 -3.41 -6.62
CA LEU A 35 -7.79 -2.94 -7.77
C LEU A 35 -7.01 -4.06 -8.45
N GLY A 36 -6.44 -4.99 -7.68
CA GLY A 36 -5.79 -6.18 -8.23
C GLY A 36 -6.76 -7.04 -9.04
N TRP A 37 -8.02 -7.14 -8.61
CA TRP A 37 -9.06 -7.87 -9.33
C TRP A 37 -9.59 -7.12 -10.56
N LEU A 38 -9.84 -5.80 -10.43
CA LEU A 38 -10.53 -5.01 -11.46
C LEU A 38 -9.63 -4.64 -12.65
N GLY A 39 -8.35 -4.35 -12.41
CA GLY A 39 -7.44 -3.82 -13.43
C GLY A 39 -6.24 -4.70 -13.75
N ASN A 40 -6.17 -5.92 -13.18
CA ASN A 40 -4.94 -6.74 -13.20
C ASN A 40 -3.70 -5.93 -12.75
N VAL A 41 -3.93 -5.02 -11.79
CA VAL A 41 -2.94 -4.06 -11.29
C VAL A 41 -1.86 -4.84 -10.54
N SER A 42 -0.61 -4.65 -10.95
CA SER A 42 0.51 -5.34 -10.32
C SER A 42 0.83 -4.70 -8.98
N LEU A 43 0.89 -5.49 -7.91
CA LEU A 43 1.20 -4.99 -6.57
C LEU A 43 2.70 -4.75 -6.30
N LEU A 44 3.55 -5.09 -7.26
CA LEU A 44 5.00 -4.90 -7.20
C LEU A 44 5.44 -3.45 -6.89
N PRO A 45 4.93 -2.40 -7.56
CA PRO A 45 5.36 -1.04 -7.27
C PRO A 45 4.88 -0.56 -5.90
N VAL A 46 3.73 -1.05 -5.40
CA VAL A 46 3.29 -0.78 -4.03
C VAL A 46 4.34 -1.28 -3.03
N LEU A 47 4.80 -2.52 -3.23
CA LEU A 47 5.85 -3.12 -2.41
C LEU A 47 7.15 -2.30 -2.46
N VAL A 48 7.59 -1.90 -3.66
CA VAL A 48 8.81 -1.10 -3.85
C VAL A 48 8.69 0.24 -3.14
N VAL A 49 7.61 0.99 -3.37
CA VAL A 49 7.39 2.30 -2.75
C VAL A 49 7.35 2.19 -1.23
N LEU A 50 6.61 1.21 -0.70
CA LEU A 50 6.54 0.98 0.75
C LEU A 50 7.87 0.55 1.34
N PHE A 51 8.67 -0.25 0.62
CA PHE A 51 9.99 -0.67 1.09
C PHE A 51 10.93 0.53 1.26
N PHE A 52 10.96 1.45 0.28
CA PHE A 52 11.75 2.68 0.37
C PHE A 52 11.19 3.69 1.38
N MET A 53 9.86 3.77 1.52
CA MET A 53 9.20 4.66 2.48
C MET A 53 9.23 4.11 3.91
N SER A 54 9.43 2.81 4.12
CA SER A 54 9.50 2.15 5.42
C SER A 54 10.42 2.86 6.44
N PRO A 55 11.69 3.17 6.13
CA PRO A 55 12.56 3.90 7.07
C PRO A 55 12.01 5.29 7.42
N LEU A 56 11.43 6.01 6.45
CA LEU A 56 10.83 7.33 6.66
C LEU A 56 9.59 7.23 7.57
N LEU A 57 8.73 6.25 7.31
CA LEU A 57 7.54 5.96 8.11
C LEU A 57 7.94 5.61 9.54
N LEU A 58 8.97 4.79 9.73
CA LEU A 58 9.46 4.40 11.06
C LEU A 58 10.14 5.57 11.81
N ALA A 59 10.80 6.49 11.09
CA ALA A 59 11.42 7.66 11.70
C ALA A 59 10.41 8.75 12.09
N THR A 60 9.25 8.80 11.43
CA THR A 60 8.24 9.83 11.65
C THR A 60 7.51 9.59 12.98
N LYS A 61 7.74 10.43 13.99
CA LYS A 61 7.08 10.28 15.32
C LYS A 61 5.63 10.78 15.37
N ARG A 62 5.15 11.47 14.34
CA ARG A 62 3.77 12.00 14.28
C ARG A 62 2.82 10.96 13.71
N ALA A 63 2.05 10.31 14.60
CA ALA A 63 1.05 9.30 14.28
C ALA A 63 0.08 9.64 13.10
N PRO A 64 -0.49 10.86 12.97
CA PRO A 64 -1.37 11.16 11.84
C PRO A 64 -0.62 11.22 10.52
N TRP A 65 0.61 11.75 10.51
CA TRP A 65 1.44 11.84 9.31
C TRP A 65 1.93 10.48 8.82
N GLN A 66 2.26 9.56 9.74
CA GLN A 66 2.59 8.18 9.38
C GLN A 66 1.44 7.49 8.65
N SER A 67 0.22 7.65 9.15
CA SER A 67 -0.96 7.02 8.54
C SER A 67 -1.25 7.56 7.14
N ILE A 68 -1.13 8.88 6.97
CA ILE A 68 -1.29 9.54 5.67
C ILE A 68 -0.19 9.08 4.70
N LEU A 69 1.07 9.11 5.12
CA LEU A 69 2.20 8.70 4.28
C LEU A 69 2.11 7.23 3.89
N PHE A 70 1.67 6.36 4.79
CA PHE A 70 1.43 4.95 4.48
C PHE A 70 0.32 4.79 3.45
N GLY A 71 -0.83 5.46 3.64
CA GLY A 71 -1.93 5.44 2.69
C GLY A 71 -1.53 5.96 1.31
N VAL A 72 -0.78 7.07 1.24
CA VAL A 72 -0.24 7.61 -0.01
C VAL A 72 0.72 6.63 -0.67
N GLY A 73 1.62 6.01 0.10
CA GLY A 73 2.56 5.00 -0.40
C GLY A 73 1.87 3.78 -1.01
N CYS A 74 0.65 3.46 -0.57
CA CYS A 74 -0.16 2.38 -1.13
C CYS A 74 -0.96 2.82 -2.35
N LEU A 75 -1.67 3.94 -2.25
CA LEU A 75 -2.63 4.40 -3.26
C LEU A 75 -1.95 4.96 -4.51
N LEU A 76 -0.87 5.73 -4.33
CA LEU A 76 -0.21 6.45 -5.41
C LEU A 76 0.30 5.50 -6.52
N PRO A 77 1.08 4.44 -6.23
CA PRO A 77 1.50 3.49 -7.26
C PRO A 77 0.32 2.76 -7.93
N GLN A 78 -0.75 2.48 -7.19
CA GLN A 78 -1.94 1.82 -7.74
C GLN A 78 -2.70 2.73 -8.72
N LEU A 79 -2.88 4.01 -8.37
CA LEU A 79 -3.51 5.01 -9.23
C LEU A 79 -2.70 5.26 -10.50
N VAL A 80 -1.36 5.36 -10.38
CA VAL A 80 -0.48 5.54 -11.54
C VAL A 80 -0.62 4.36 -12.51
N GLN A 81 -0.62 3.12 -12.00
CA GLN A 81 -0.83 1.95 -12.84
C GLN A 81 -2.22 1.94 -13.49
N PHE A 82 -3.26 2.30 -12.74
CA PHE A 82 -4.61 2.36 -13.26
C PHE A 82 -4.74 3.37 -14.41
N VAL A 83 -4.15 4.57 -14.26
CA VAL A 83 -4.12 5.58 -15.32
C VAL A 83 -3.35 5.09 -16.53
N MET A 84 -2.17 4.47 -16.35
CA MET A 84 -1.38 3.93 -17.47
C MET A 84 -2.10 2.81 -18.23
N LEU A 85 -2.85 1.95 -17.52
CA LEU A 85 -3.67 0.90 -18.15
C LEU A 85 -4.83 1.49 -18.95
N ASN A 86 -5.44 2.57 -18.48
CA ASN A 86 -6.56 3.23 -19.16
C ASN A 86 -6.13 4.17 -20.30
N GLN A 87 -4.82 4.40 -20.49
CA GLN A 87 -4.26 5.15 -21.62
C GLN A 87 -3.82 4.26 -22.79
N ARG A 88 -3.94 2.94 -22.65
CA ARG A 88 -3.74 1.96 -23.73
C ARG A 88 -5.07 1.53 -24.32
#